data_AF-A0A7Y7I1G6-F1
#
_entry.id   AF-A0A7Y7I1G6-F1
#
_cell.length_a   1.000
_cell.length_b   1.000
_cell.length_c   1.000
_cell.angle_alpha   90.00
_cell.angle_beta   90.00
_cell.angle_gamma   90.00
#
_symmetry.space_group_name_H-M   'P 1'
#
loop_
_entity.id
_entity.type
_entity.pdbx_description
1 polymer ?
#
loop_
_entity_poly.entity_id
_entity_poly.type
_entity_poly.pdbx_seq_one_letter_code
_entity_poly.pdbx_strand_id
1 'polypeptide(L)'
;MKVPAAEPLVADLRHRYDATAAQGVPAHITVLVPFMDPSLISADVLQRAQQALGRTPAFDFTLREVGRFPETAYLAPEPAAPFIEMTLALAEAFPGFPPYGGEHEGVVPHLTVAHGSAADAGAAAIELQSRLVASATVRAACTEVTLMENSSGNWRDMHVFQLPQAPERPMRNVLFICSRNQWRSPTAEQLWRRHPLVSARSAGTSPNARHRVSVDDIEWADVILVMEEKHKSRLAAEFSRMLAHKPVHVLDIPDEYKYMDPELIEELQRSVGSILEID
;
A
#
# COMPACT_ATOMS: atom_id res chain seq x y z
N MET A 1 9.27 13.38 -4.42
CA MET A 1 8.03 13.57 -3.61
C MET A 1 8.42 14.01 -2.22
N LYS A 2 7.73 15.01 -1.66
CA LYS A 2 8.02 15.55 -0.32
C LYS A 2 7.35 14.70 0.76
N VAL A 3 8.01 14.51 1.90
CA VAL A 3 7.53 13.69 3.03
C VAL A 3 7.46 14.54 4.31
N PRO A 4 6.49 15.46 4.45
CA PRO A 4 6.37 16.30 5.65
C PRO A 4 6.27 15.51 6.96
N ALA A 5 5.66 14.32 6.91
CA ALA A 5 5.53 13.43 8.07
C ALA A 5 6.88 12.95 8.63
N ALA A 6 7.96 12.98 7.84
CA ALA A 6 9.30 12.60 8.28
C ALA A 6 10.06 13.75 8.95
N GLU A 7 9.64 15.01 8.76
CA GLU A 7 10.38 16.19 9.25
C GLU A 7 10.66 16.15 10.76
N PRO A 8 9.71 15.78 11.64
CA PRO A 8 9.98 15.70 13.08
C PRO A 8 11.12 14.73 13.44
N LEU A 9 11.37 13.73 12.59
CA LEU A 9 12.39 12.71 12.80
C LEU A 9 13.75 13.12 12.23
N VAL A 10 13.77 13.82 11.09
CA VAL A 10 14.98 13.98 10.27
C VAL A 10 15.43 15.43 10.06
N ALA A 11 14.60 16.44 10.32
CA ALA A 11 14.88 17.81 9.90
C ALA A 11 16.20 18.38 10.47
N ASP A 12 16.46 18.20 11.78
CA ASP A 12 17.70 18.69 12.39
C ASP A 12 18.94 17.91 11.93
N LEU A 13 18.80 16.61 11.65
CA LEU A 13 19.88 15.80 11.10
C LEU A 13 20.23 16.27 9.70
N ARG A 14 19.21 16.49 8.86
CA ARG A 14 19.37 17.02 7.50
C ARG A 14 20.00 18.41 7.53
N HIS A 15 19.58 19.31 8.42
CA HIS A 15 20.21 20.62 8.54
C HIS A 15 21.69 20.56 8.94
N ARG A 16 22.11 19.54 9.71
CA ARG A 16 23.51 19.33 10.09
C ARG A 16 24.34 18.67 8.99
N TYR A 17 23.76 17.72 8.26
CA TYR A 17 24.53 16.75 7.46
C TYR A 17 24.10 16.65 5.98
N ASP A 18 23.14 17.44 5.52
CA ASP A 18 22.68 17.51 4.13
C ASP A 18 22.64 18.98 3.68
N ALA A 19 23.58 19.36 2.80
CA ALA A 19 23.69 20.72 2.30
C ALA A 19 22.43 21.20 1.57
N THR A 20 21.63 20.30 0.99
CA THR A 20 20.41 20.67 0.26
C THR A 20 19.30 21.14 1.18
N ALA A 21 19.30 20.69 2.44
CA ALA A 21 18.32 21.12 3.44
C ALA A 21 18.45 22.62 3.75
N ALA A 22 19.69 23.13 3.83
CA ALA A 22 19.95 24.56 3.99
C ALA A 22 19.53 25.40 2.77
N GLN A 23 19.43 24.78 1.59
CA GLN A 23 18.99 25.41 0.34
C GLN A 23 17.46 25.31 0.11
N GLY A 24 16.71 24.84 1.11
CA GLY A 24 15.25 24.80 1.08
C GLY A 24 14.63 23.48 0.62
N VAL A 25 15.42 22.40 0.46
CA VAL A 25 14.86 21.08 0.11
C VAL A 25 14.26 20.41 1.34
N PRO A 26 12.94 20.17 1.38
CA PRO A 26 12.29 19.48 2.49
C PRO A 26 12.68 17.99 2.51
N ALA A 27 12.32 17.28 3.56
CA ALA A 27 12.46 15.83 3.61
C ALA A 27 11.70 15.24 2.42
N HIS A 28 12.37 14.45 1.59
CA HIS A 28 11.83 14.01 0.31
C HIS A 28 12.43 12.68 -0.12
N ILE A 29 11.71 11.97 -0.98
CA ILE A 29 12.21 10.82 -1.74
C ILE A 29 12.38 11.28 -3.19
N THR A 30 13.58 11.14 -3.73
CA THR A 30 13.87 11.47 -5.12
C THR A 30 13.27 10.45 -6.06
N VAL A 31 12.55 10.93 -7.08
CA VAL A 31 12.00 10.07 -8.16
C VAL A 31 12.91 10.12 -9.38
N LEU A 32 13.37 11.30 -9.80
CA LEU A 32 14.35 11.43 -10.88
C LEU A 32 15.23 12.66 -10.66
N VAL A 33 16.55 12.47 -10.79
CA VAL A 33 17.56 13.54 -10.78
C VAL A 33 18.80 13.03 -11.55
N PRO A 34 19.53 13.89 -12.28
CA PRO A 34 19.16 15.23 -12.71
C PRO A 34 18.03 15.18 -13.76
N PHE A 35 17.30 16.28 -13.91
CA PHE A 35 16.25 16.38 -14.92
C PHE A 35 16.21 17.80 -15.50
N MET A 36 16.47 17.90 -16.81
CA MET A 36 16.29 19.02 -17.75
C MET A 36 16.52 20.45 -17.23
N ASP A 37 17.24 21.26 -18.02
CA ASP A 37 17.35 22.69 -17.73
C ASP A 37 15.94 23.33 -17.56
N PRO A 38 15.68 24.09 -16.48
CA PRO A 38 14.36 24.67 -16.22
C PRO A 38 13.81 25.51 -17.38
N SER A 39 14.67 26.14 -18.18
CA SER A 39 14.28 26.93 -19.35
C SER A 39 13.70 26.10 -20.50
N LEU A 40 13.94 24.78 -20.50
CA LEU A 40 13.45 23.84 -21.52
C LEU A 40 12.14 23.14 -21.10
N ILE A 41 11.66 23.38 -19.88
CA ILE A 41 10.44 22.77 -19.36
C ILE A 41 9.22 23.44 -19.98
N SER A 42 8.74 22.85 -21.08
CA SER A 42 7.53 23.28 -21.77
C SER A 42 6.26 22.58 -21.23
N ALA A 43 5.09 23.05 -21.65
CA ALA A 43 3.82 22.38 -21.34
C ALA A 43 3.78 20.92 -21.84
N ASP A 44 4.39 20.63 -23.00
CA ASP A 44 4.49 19.28 -23.54
C ASP A 44 5.38 18.37 -22.68
N VAL A 45 6.47 18.91 -22.11
CA VAL A 45 7.32 18.18 -21.17
C VAL A 45 6.53 17.85 -19.90
N LEU A 46 5.80 18.83 -19.35
CA LEU A 46 4.96 18.61 -18.17
C LEU A 46 3.86 17.57 -18.45
N GLN A 47 3.18 17.66 -19.60
CA GLN A 47 2.15 16.68 -19.97
C GLN A 47 2.73 15.27 -20.12
N ARG A 48 3.89 15.13 -20.76
CA ARG A 48 4.56 13.83 -20.92
C ARG A 48 5.00 13.25 -19.57
N ALA A 49 5.53 14.08 -18.67
CA ALA A 49 5.86 13.65 -17.31
C ALA A 49 4.62 13.23 -16.52
N GLN A 50 3.51 13.97 -16.63
CA GLN A 50 2.24 13.62 -16.02
C GLN A 50 1.69 12.28 -16.55
N GLN A 51 1.84 12.00 -17.85
CA GLN A 51 1.46 10.70 -18.44
C GLN A 51 2.31 9.55 -17.92
N ALA A 52 3.62 9.76 -17.77
CA ALA A 52 4.53 8.74 -17.23
C ALA A 52 4.21 8.43 -15.77
N LEU A 53 4.09 9.47 -14.93
CA LEU A 53 3.74 9.34 -13.51
C LEU A 53 2.32 8.79 -13.30
N GLY A 54 1.39 9.11 -14.21
CA GLY A 54 0.02 8.61 -14.17
C GLY A 54 -0.13 7.09 -14.38
N ARG A 55 0.95 6.37 -14.68
CA ARG A 55 0.96 4.90 -14.72
C ARG A 55 0.97 4.28 -13.32
N THR A 56 1.37 5.03 -12.30
CA THR A 56 1.42 4.58 -10.90
C THR A 56 0.33 5.29 -10.11
N PRO A 57 -0.66 4.56 -9.54
CA PRO A 57 -1.65 5.16 -8.67
C PRO A 57 -1.04 5.64 -7.35
N ALA A 58 -1.72 6.54 -6.65
CA ALA A 58 -1.37 6.97 -5.31
C ALA A 58 -1.32 5.77 -4.35
N PHE A 59 -0.36 5.77 -3.43
CA PHE A 59 -0.09 4.63 -2.57
C PHE A 59 0.42 5.06 -1.20
N ASP A 60 0.14 4.24 -0.19
CA ASP A 60 0.69 4.40 1.15
C ASP A 60 2.08 3.75 1.25
N PHE A 61 2.94 4.33 2.07
CA PHE A 61 4.25 3.77 2.39
C PHE A 61 4.65 4.12 3.83
N THR A 62 5.64 3.38 4.33
CA THR A 62 6.24 3.64 5.64
C THR A 62 7.75 3.78 5.55
N LEU A 63 8.35 4.52 6.48
CA LEU A 63 9.80 4.63 6.63
C LEU A 63 10.19 3.95 7.95
N ARG A 64 10.75 2.75 7.86
CA ARG A 64 11.06 1.90 9.01
C ARG A 64 12.53 1.49 9.11
N GLU A 65 13.24 1.53 8.00
CA GLU A 65 14.60 1.01 7.91
C GLU A 65 15.59 2.14 7.64
N VAL A 66 16.68 2.15 8.42
CA VAL A 66 17.85 2.99 8.15
C VAL A 66 18.74 2.23 7.17
N GLY A 67 18.98 2.83 6.02
CA GLY A 67 19.96 2.35 5.06
C GLY A 67 21.17 3.28 4.98
N ARG A 68 22.22 2.79 4.33
CA ARG A 68 23.46 3.53 4.15
C ARG A 68 24.16 3.18 2.84
N PHE A 69 24.61 4.21 2.13
CA PHE A 69 25.69 4.16 1.14
C PHE A 69 26.97 4.73 1.77
N PRO A 70 28.17 4.56 1.16
CA PRO A 70 29.42 4.99 1.78
C PRO A 70 29.37 6.39 2.41
N GLU A 71 28.79 7.36 1.69
CA GLU A 71 28.69 8.78 2.10
C GLU A 71 27.25 9.26 2.33
N THR A 72 26.26 8.36 2.38
CA THR A 72 24.84 8.73 2.52
C THR A 72 24.15 7.90 3.59
N ALA A 73 23.44 8.54 4.51
CA ALA A 73 22.50 7.86 5.40
C ALA A 73 21.07 8.23 5.02
N TYR A 74 20.16 7.25 5.04
CA TYR A 74 18.81 7.45 4.54
C TYR A 74 17.77 6.57 5.23
N LEU A 75 16.49 6.93 5.04
CA LEU A 75 15.35 6.07 5.35
C LEU A 75 14.85 5.39 4.07
N ALA A 76 14.63 4.08 4.12
CA ALA A 76 14.06 3.32 3.01
C ALA A 76 12.52 3.27 3.10
N PRO A 77 11.79 3.56 2.00
CA PRO A 77 10.35 3.40 1.94
C PRO A 77 9.93 1.95 1.74
N GLU A 78 8.85 1.55 2.38
CA GLU A 78 8.18 0.27 2.18
C GLU A 78 6.68 0.48 1.91
N PRO A 79 6.14 0.05 0.75
CA PRO A 79 6.84 -0.61 -0.36
C PRO A 79 7.70 0.35 -1.19
N ALA A 80 8.87 -0.11 -1.65
CA ALA A 80 9.76 0.66 -2.54
C ALA A 80 9.35 0.59 -4.02
N ALA A 81 8.67 -0.50 -4.43
CA ALA A 81 8.38 -0.80 -5.83
C ALA A 81 7.67 0.34 -6.60
N PRO A 82 6.63 1.01 -6.05
CA PRO A 82 5.97 2.09 -6.77
C PRO A 82 6.89 3.28 -7.09
N PHE A 83 7.88 3.57 -6.24
CA PHE A 83 8.88 4.62 -6.52
C PHE A 83 9.82 4.22 -7.65
N ILE A 84 10.22 2.95 -7.69
CA ILE A 84 11.05 2.40 -8.78
C ILE A 84 10.28 2.48 -10.10
N GLU A 85 9.00 2.08 -10.11
CA GLU A 85 8.12 2.16 -11.29
C GLU A 85 8.00 3.60 -11.82
N MET A 86 7.73 4.58 -10.96
CA MET A 86 7.70 5.99 -11.36
C MET A 86 9.03 6.46 -11.97
N THR A 87 10.15 6.06 -11.36
CA THR A 87 11.50 6.41 -11.84
C THR A 87 11.76 5.83 -13.23
N LEU A 88 11.46 4.54 -13.42
CA LEU A 88 11.64 3.86 -14.70
C LEU A 88 10.70 4.41 -15.78
N ALA A 89 9.45 4.72 -15.43
CA ALA A 89 8.49 5.33 -16.36
C ALA A 89 8.95 6.72 -16.83
N LEU A 90 9.51 7.53 -15.93
CA LEU A 90 10.11 8.81 -16.31
C LEU A 90 11.36 8.62 -17.17
N ALA A 91 12.24 7.67 -16.85
CA ALA A 91 13.43 7.38 -17.66
C ALA A 91 13.06 6.88 -19.06
N GLU A 92 12.02 6.06 -19.20
CA GLU A 92 11.47 5.63 -20.49
C GLU A 92 10.90 6.83 -21.28
N ALA A 93 10.15 7.71 -20.60
CA ALA A 93 9.61 8.91 -21.20
C ALA A 93 10.69 9.94 -21.54
N PHE A 94 11.83 9.94 -20.87
CA PHE A 94 12.90 10.91 -21.09
C PHE A 94 14.28 10.23 -21.13
N PRO A 95 14.62 9.50 -22.21
CA PRO A 95 15.84 8.68 -22.27
C PRO A 95 17.16 9.45 -22.13
N GLY A 96 17.15 10.77 -22.36
CA GLY A 96 18.31 11.65 -22.16
C GLY A 96 18.58 12.02 -20.69
N PHE A 97 17.72 11.61 -19.76
CA PHE A 97 17.81 11.92 -18.33
C PHE A 97 17.72 10.63 -17.51
N PRO A 98 18.74 9.75 -17.57
CA PRO A 98 18.75 8.54 -16.77
C PRO A 98 18.82 8.87 -15.26
N PRO A 99 18.25 8.02 -14.39
CA PRO A 99 18.32 8.21 -12.94
C PRO A 99 19.77 8.31 -12.47
N TYR A 100 20.03 9.30 -11.60
CA TYR A 100 21.35 9.63 -11.07
C TYR A 100 22.42 9.78 -12.17
N GLY A 101 22.04 10.31 -13.34
CA GLY A 101 22.96 10.48 -14.46
C GLY A 101 23.48 9.17 -15.08
N GLY A 102 22.92 8.02 -14.69
CA GLY A 102 23.39 6.70 -15.12
C GLY A 102 24.60 6.17 -14.34
N GLU A 103 24.93 6.78 -13.20
CA GLU A 103 26.10 6.42 -12.38
C GLU A 103 25.96 5.09 -11.62
N HIS A 104 24.74 4.54 -11.53
CA HIS A 104 24.43 3.38 -10.71
C HIS A 104 23.63 2.33 -11.46
N GLU A 105 23.95 1.05 -11.22
CA GLU A 105 23.12 -0.07 -11.65
C GLU A 105 21.92 -0.21 -10.70
N GLY A 106 20.78 0.36 -11.11
CA GLY A 106 19.51 0.24 -10.40
C GLY A 106 19.06 1.52 -9.69
N VAL A 107 17.83 1.47 -9.18
CA VAL A 107 17.17 2.58 -8.49
C VAL A 107 16.90 2.14 -7.06
N VAL A 108 17.47 2.86 -6.10
CA VAL A 108 17.16 2.69 -4.68
C VAL A 108 16.40 3.92 -4.21
N PRO A 109 15.06 3.87 -4.08
CA PRO A 109 14.29 4.97 -3.53
C PRO A 109 14.65 5.15 -2.05
N HIS A 110 14.93 6.39 -1.65
CA HIS A 110 15.31 6.69 -0.27
C HIS A 110 15.05 8.15 0.08
N LEU A 111 14.86 8.40 1.39
CA LEU A 111 14.85 9.75 1.96
C LEU A 111 16.22 10.03 2.58
N THR A 112 16.99 10.90 1.95
CA THR A 112 18.34 11.27 2.41
C THR A 112 18.29 12.07 3.70
N VAL A 113 19.05 11.61 4.70
CA VAL A 113 19.19 12.26 6.00
C VAL A 113 20.56 12.93 6.16
N ALA A 114 21.60 12.35 5.54
CA ALA A 114 22.94 12.91 5.49
C ALA A 114 23.61 12.53 4.15
N HIS A 115 24.42 13.42 3.58
CA HIS A 115 25.14 13.16 2.33
C HIS A 115 26.46 13.96 2.24
N GLY A 116 27.51 13.34 1.68
CA GLY A 116 28.76 13.98 1.29
C GLY A 116 29.99 13.64 2.14
N SER A 117 29.81 12.87 3.22
CA SER A 117 30.89 12.44 4.11
C SER A 117 30.56 11.10 4.74
N ALA A 118 31.49 10.15 4.64
CA ALA A 118 31.30 8.82 5.21
C ALA A 118 31.20 8.85 6.75
N ALA A 119 31.89 9.79 7.40
CA ALA A 119 31.83 9.98 8.84
C ALA A 119 30.47 10.54 9.26
N ASP A 120 29.98 11.57 8.57
CA ASP A 120 28.70 12.20 8.89
C ASP A 120 27.52 11.27 8.59
N ALA A 121 27.58 10.52 7.48
CA ALA A 121 26.62 9.46 7.20
C ALA A 121 26.62 8.38 8.30
N GLY A 122 27.80 7.97 8.79
CA GLY A 122 27.89 7.04 9.91
C GLY A 122 27.25 7.57 11.19
N ALA A 123 27.56 8.81 11.57
CA ALA A 123 27.00 9.46 12.75
C ALA A 123 25.48 9.63 12.64
N ALA A 124 25.00 10.13 11.50
CA ALA A 124 23.58 10.33 11.23
C ALA A 124 22.80 9.01 11.25
N ALA A 125 23.35 7.91 10.70
CA ALA A 125 22.69 6.61 10.71
C ALA A 125 22.50 6.06 12.14
N ILE A 126 23.50 6.17 13.00
CA ILE A 126 23.41 5.74 14.41
C ILE A 126 22.35 6.55 15.16
N GLU A 127 22.34 7.86 14.98
CA GLU A 127 21.38 8.74 15.64
C GLU A 127 19.96 8.48 15.13
N LEU A 128 19.79 8.34 13.81
CA LEU A 128 18.52 8.04 13.16
C LEU A 128 17.95 6.68 13.60
N GLN A 129 18.80 5.65 13.70
CA GLN A 129 18.40 4.33 14.19
C GLN A 129 17.84 4.41 15.62
N SER A 130 18.51 5.18 16.49
CA SER A 130 18.08 5.39 17.87
C SER A 130 16.73 6.09 17.94
N ARG A 131 16.49 7.08 17.07
CA ARG A 131 15.23 7.82 17.00
C ARG A 131 14.08 6.97 16.47
N LEU A 132 14.32 6.12 15.48
CA LEU A 132 13.28 5.20 14.98
C LEU A 132 12.82 4.19 16.03
N VAL A 133 13.73 3.70 16.88
CA VAL A 133 13.35 2.82 18.01
C VAL A 133 12.48 3.55 19.03
N ALA A 134 12.73 4.85 19.25
CA ALA A 134 12.00 5.67 20.22
C ALA A 134 10.69 6.27 19.67
N SER A 135 10.47 6.24 18.35
CA SER A 135 9.34 6.89 17.68
C SER A 135 8.36 5.89 17.09
N ALA A 136 7.11 6.31 16.91
CA ALA A 136 6.18 5.60 16.03
C ALA A 136 6.72 5.63 14.59
N THR A 137 6.48 4.55 13.84
CA THR A 137 6.79 4.47 12.41
C THR A 137 6.21 5.66 11.64
N VAL A 138 7.03 6.29 10.79
CA VAL A 138 6.56 7.32 9.87
C VAL A 138 5.71 6.65 8.79
N ARG A 139 4.44 7.04 8.72
CA ARG A 139 3.48 6.62 7.68
C ARG A 139 3.14 7.84 6.83
N ALA A 140 3.10 7.66 5.51
CA ALA A 140 2.77 8.71 4.57
C ALA A 140 2.10 8.14 3.32
N ALA A 141 1.40 9.00 2.58
CA ALA A 141 0.81 8.68 1.28
C ALA A 141 1.56 9.44 0.19
N CYS A 142 1.89 8.75 -0.90
CA CYS A 142 2.37 9.37 -2.13
C CYS A 142 1.16 9.68 -3.01
N THR A 143 0.69 10.92 -2.99
CA THR A 143 -0.43 11.40 -3.83
C THR A 143 0.04 12.30 -4.96
N GLU A 144 1.26 12.85 -4.85
CA GLU A 144 1.80 13.80 -5.80
C GLU A 144 3.34 13.77 -5.87
N VAL A 145 3.87 14.22 -7.00
CA VAL A 145 5.31 14.40 -7.23
C VAL A 145 5.56 15.85 -7.60
N THR A 146 6.38 16.54 -6.82
CA THR A 146 6.81 17.92 -7.10
C THR A 146 8.06 17.93 -7.98
N LEU A 147 8.02 18.68 -9.07
CA LEU A 147 9.19 19.07 -9.85
C LEU A 147 9.79 20.32 -9.21
N MET A 148 11.08 20.27 -8.88
CA MET A 148 11.80 21.35 -8.22
C MET A 148 13.02 21.77 -9.04
N GLU A 149 13.40 23.05 -8.95
CA GLU A 149 14.56 23.63 -9.65
C GLU A 149 15.45 24.44 -8.70
N ASN A 150 16.73 24.58 -9.03
CA ASN A 150 17.73 25.29 -8.21
C ASN A 150 18.63 26.25 -9.03
N SER A 151 18.17 26.74 -10.18
CA SER A 151 18.95 27.65 -11.04
C SER A 151 19.27 28.98 -10.34
N SER A 152 18.46 29.37 -9.36
CA SER A 152 18.65 30.58 -8.54
C SER A 152 19.50 30.39 -7.27
N GLY A 153 20.04 29.18 -7.05
CA GLY A 153 20.82 28.84 -5.84
C GLY A 153 20.00 28.51 -4.60
N ASN A 154 18.66 28.59 -4.69
CA ASN A 154 17.75 27.97 -3.73
C ASN A 154 16.73 27.09 -4.47
N TRP A 155 16.36 25.99 -3.83
CA TRP A 155 15.38 25.07 -4.39
C TRP A 155 13.97 25.64 -4.32
N ARG A 156 13.23 25.52 -5.42
CA ARG A 156 11.85 26.01 -5.55
C ARG A 156 10.98 25.02 -6.29
N ASP A 157 9.70 25.02 -5.95
CA ASP A 157 8.68 24.24 -6.65
C ASP A 157 8.39 24.89 -8.00
N MET A 158 8.39 24.08 -9.06
CA MET A 158 8.05 24.51 -10.42
C MET A 158 6.72 23.93 -10.89
N HIS A 159 6.42 22.67 -10.55
CA HIS A 159 5.16 22.02 -10.90
C HIS A 159 4.84 20.87 -9.93
N VAL A 160 3.55 20.53 -9.81
CA VAL A 160 3.08 19.39 -9.00
C VAL A 160 2.28 18.46 -9.90
N PHE A 161 2.75 17.22 -10.04
CA PHE A 161 2.05 16.16 -10.75
C PHE A 161 1.18 15.37 -9.78
N GLN A 162 -0.11 15.27 -10.07
CA GLN A 162 -1.03 14.48 -9.25
C GLN A 162 -0.98 13.02 -9.71
N LEU A 163 -0.85 12.09 -8.77
CA LEU A 163 -1.01 10.67 -9.07
C LEU A 163 -2.50 10.32 -9.11
N PRO A 164 -2.93 9.45 -10.04
CA PRO A 164 -4.31 8.99 -10.05
C PRO A 164 -4.59 8.25 -8.73
N GLN A 165 -5.80 8.36 -8.20
CA GLN A 165 -6.17 7.57 -7.03
C GLN A 165 -6.04 6.07 -7.37
N ALA A 166 -5.53 5.27 -6.43
CA ALA A 166 -5.71 3.83 -6.54
C ALA A 166 -7.20 3.54 -6.70
N PRO A 167 -7.59 2.56 -7.53
CA PRO A 167 -8.99 2.15 -7.58
C PRO A 167 -9.41 1.81 -6.15
N GLU A 168 -10.39 2.54 -5.61
CA GLU A 168 -11.00 2.18 -4.33
C GLU A 168 -11.42 0.72 -4.45
N ARG A 169 -10.91 -0.16 -3.56
CA ARG A 169 -11.48 -1.50 -3.45
C ARG A 169 -12.87 -1.31 -2.84
N PRO A 170 -13.97 -1.43 -3.60
CA PRO A 170 -15.29 -1.21 -3.01
C PRO A 170 -15.50 -2.20 -1.88
N MET A 171 -16.27 -1.80 -0.86
CA MET A 171 -16.73 -2.72 0.18
C MET A 171 -17.37 -3.94 -0.49
N ARG A 172 -16.84 -5.13 -0.22
CA ARG A 172 -17.38 -6.37 -0.77
C ARG A 172 -18.46 -6.91 0.16
N ASN A 173 -19.61 -7.28 -0.39
CA ASN A 173 -20.63 -8.05 0.31
C ASN A 173 -20.18 -9.51 0.39
N VAL A 174 -19.80 -9.96 1.58
CA VAL A 174 -19.29 -11.32 1.83
C VAL A 174 -20.33 -12.11 2.62
N LEU A 175 -20.75 -13.23 2.05
CA LEU A 175 -21.71 -14.15 2.68
C LEU A 175 -20.99 -15.41 3.19
N PHE A 176 -21.01 -15.59 4.51
CA PHE A 176 -20.44 -16.76 5.18
C PHE A 176 -21.50 -17.85 5.36
N ILE A 177 -21.20 -19.08 4.94
CA ILE A 177 -22.15 -20.19 4.95
C ILE A 177 -21.61 -21.39 5.74
N CYS A 178 -22.39 -21.86 6.71
CA CYS A 178 -22.18 -23.15 7.36
C CYS A 178 -23.45 -24.01 7.31
N SER A 179 -23.55 -25.05 8.14
CA SER A 179 -24.74 -25.89 8.18
C SER A 179 -25.92 -25.19 8.88
N ARG A 180 -25.81 -24.89 10.18
CA ARG A 180 -26.95 -24.40 11.00
C ARG A 180 -26.96 -22.88 11.23
N ASN A 181 -25.97 -22.14 10.74
CA ASN A 181 -25.78 -20.71 11.07
C ASN A 181 -25.77 -20.45 12.60
N GLN A 182 -24.98 -21.24 13.34
CA GLN A 182 -24.91 -21.15 14.80
C GLN A 182 -23.52 -20.78 15.30
N TRP A 183 -22.47 -21.37 14.74
CA TRP A 183 -21.09 -21.22 15.24
C TRP A 183 -20.18 -20.61 14.17
N ARG A 184 -19.70 -21.42 13.22
CA ARG A 184 -18.68 -21.02 12.23
C ARG A 184 -19.04 -19.77 11.42
N SER A 185 -20.19 -19.74 10.73
CA SER A 185 -20.54 -18.58 9.90
C SER A 185 -20.93 -17.33 10.69
N PRO A 186 -21.64 -17.41 11.83
CA PRO A 186 -21.81 -16.25 12.72
C PRO A 186 -20.51 -15.71 13.32
N THR A 187 -19.54 -16.57 13.66
CA THR A 187 -18.23 -16.13 14.13
C THR A 187 -17.52 -15.32 13.05
N ALA A 188 -17.54 -15.80 11.80
CA ALA A 188 -16.98 -15.05 10.69
C ALA A 188 -17.68 -13.68 10.52
N GLU A 189 -19.00 -13.64 10.46
CA GLU A 189 -19.74 -12.37 10.38
C GLU A 189 -19.34 -11.38 11.50
N GLN A 190 -19.21 -11.87 12.72
CA GLN A 190 -18.83 -11.05 13.87
C GLN A 190 -17.38 -10.54 13.79
N LEU A 191 -16.45 -11.28 13.18
CA LEU A 191 -15.07 -10.84 12.97
C LEU A 191 -15.00 -9.72 11.92
N TRP A 192 -15.70 -9.86 10.79
CA TRP A 192 -15.59 -8.93 9.66
C TRP A 192 -16.58 -7.75 9.68
N ARG A 193 -17.58 -7.72 10.58
CA ARG A 193 -18.61 -6.65 10.62
C ARG A 193 -18.10 -5.22 10.77
N ARG A 194 -16.85 -5.02 11.21
CA ARG A 194 -16.22 -3.69 11.39
C ARG A 194 -15.07 -3.46 10.40
N HIS A 195 -14.83 -4.39 9.49
CA HIS A 195 -13.74 -4.27 8.54
C HIS A 195 -14.10 -3.22 7.47
N PRO A 196 -13.21 -2.25 7.16
CA PRO A 196 -13.54 -1.12 6.27
C PRO A 196 -13.86 -1.55 4.83
N LEU A 197 -13.40 -2.74 4.41
CA LEU A 197 -13.59 -3.26 3.04
C LEU A 197 -14.60 -4.42 2.95
N VAL A 198 -15.23 -4.83 4.06
CA VAL A 198 -16.13 -5.99 4.07
C VAL A 198 -17.46 -5.63 4.71
N SER A 199 -18.54 -5.87 3.96
CA SER A 199 -19.89 -5.94 4.48
C SER A 199 -20.21 -7.42 4.68
N ALA A 200 -20.37 -7.87 5.92
CA ALA A 200 -20.48 -9.29 6.25
C ALA A 200 -21.93 -9.69 6.57
N ARG A 201 -22.38 -10.83 6.04
CA ARG A 201 -23.58 -11.56 6.47
C ARG A 201 -23.26 -13.04 6.63
N SER A 202 -24.07 -13.75 7.40
CA SER A 202 -24.01 -15.20 7.48
C SER A 202 -25.36 -15.87 7.35
N ALA A 203 -25.33 -17.08 6.79
CA ALA A 203 -26.49 -17.97 6.71
C ALA A 203 -26.08 -19.44 6.80
N GLY A 204 -27.07 -20.34 6.70
CA GLY A 204 -26.89 -21.78 6.82
C GLY A 204 -27.67 -22.55 5.76
N THR A 205 -27.12 -23.69 5.32
CA THR A 205 -27.74 -24.57 4.31
C THR A 205 -28.75 -25.56 4.90
N SER A 206 -28.78 -25.75 6.22
CA SER A 206 -29.73 -26.64 6.88
C SER A 206 -31.15 -26.06 6.86
N PRO A 207 -32.19 -26.89 6.69
CA PRO A 207 -33.57 -26.47 6.91
C PRO A 207 -33.82 -25.89 8.32
N ASN A 208 -33.02 -26.33 9.31
CA ASN A 208 -33.09 -25.88 10.71
C ASN A 208 -32.00 -24.85 11.03
N ALA A 209 -31.46 -24.15 10.03
CA ALA A 209 -30.52 -23.07 10.25
C ALA A 209 -31.20 -21.88 10.94
N ARG A 210 -30.48 -21.20 11.84
CA ARG A 210 -30.98 -19.99 12.52
C ARG A 210 -31.38 -18.92 11.51
N HIS A 211 -30.54 -18.69 10.52
CA HIS A 211 -30.85 -17.98 9.29
C HIS A 211 -30.56 -18.94 8.13
N ARG A 212 -31.62 -19.46 7.49
CA ARG A 212 -31.47 -20.29 6.30
C ARG A 212 -31.14 -19.40 5.11
N VAL A 213 -30.15 -19.80 4.32
CA VAL A 213 -29.74 -19.07 3.12
C VAL A 213 -30.93 -18.87 2.18
N SER A 214 -31.09 -17.64 1.73
CA SER A 214 -32.18 -17.20 0.87
C SER A 214 -31.66 -16.71 -0.49
N VAL A 215 -32.58 -16.48 -1.43
CA VAL A 215 -32.27 -15.83 -2.72
C VAL A 215 -31.65 -14.46 -2.50
N ASP A 216 -32.23 -13.66 -1.59
CA ASP A 216 -31.76 -12.31 -1.28
C ASP A 216 -30.31 -12.31 -0.76
N ASP A 217 -29.91 -13.33 0.02
CA ASP A 217 -28.54 -13.48 0.47
C ASP A 217 -27.59 -13.75 -0.69
N ILE A 218 -27.97 -14.67 -1.59
CA ILE A 218 -27.16 -15.02 -2.75
C ILE A 218 -27.03 -13.81 -3.67
N GLU A 219 -28.12 -13.10 -3.96
CA GLU A 219 -28.10 -11.92 -4.82
C GLU A 219 -27.27 -10.78 -4.23
N TRP A 220 -27.38 -10.53 -2.92
CA TRP A 220 -26.61 -9.51 -2.22
C TRP A 220 -25.10 -9.77 -2.21
N ALA A 221 -24.67 -11.03 -2.16
CA ALA A 221 -23.26 -11.38 -2.01
C ALA A 221 -22.41 -11.15 -3.28
N ASP A 222 -21.30 -10.43 -3.16
CA ASP A 222 -20.27 -10.38 -4.20
C ASP A 222 -19.39 -11.64 -4.15
N VAL A 223 -19.14 -12.15 -2.94
CA VAL A 223 -18.36 -13.37 -2.70
C VAL A 223 -19.04 -14.24 -1.64
N ILE A 224 -19.05 -15.55 -1.86
CA ILE A 224 -19.61 -16.52 -0.92
C ILE A 224 -18.49 -17.42 -0.40
N LEU A 225 -18.35 -17.46 0.94
CA LEU A 225 -17.36 -18.28 1.62
C LEU A 225 -18.07 -19.37 2.42
N VAL A 226 -17.87 -20.63 2.04
CA VAL A 226 -18.52 -21.77 2.68
C VAL A 226 -17.52 -22.55 3.52
N MET A 227 -17.93 -23.09 4.66
CA MET A 227 -16.99 -23.77 5.55
C MET A 227 -16.45 -25.10 4.99
N GLU A 228 -17.23 -25.81 4.17
CA GLU A 228 -16.92 -27.17 3.72
C GLU A 228 -17.55 -27.40 2.34
N GLU A 229 -16.99 -28.33 1.55
CA GLU A 229 -17.46 -28.65 0.20
C GLU A 229 -18.95 -29.05 0.17
N LYS A 230 -19.44 -29.75 1.20
CA LYS A 230 -20.86 -30.13 1.32
C LYS A 230 -21.80 -28.92 1.31
N HIS A 231 -21.36 -27.77 1.81
CA HIS A 231 -22.14 -26.54 1.79
C HIS A 231 -22.21 -25.96 0.37
N LYS A 232 -21.08 -25.94 -0.36
CA LYS A 232 -21.01 -25.51 -1.77
C LYS A 232 -21.93 -26.37 -2.64
N SER A 233 -21.87 -27.69 -2.48
CA SER A 233 -22.74 -28.62 -3.21
C SER A 233 -24.23 -28.37 -2.96
N ARG A 234 -24.61 -28.06 -1.71
CA ARG A 234 -26.01 -27.71 -1.38
C ARG A 234 -26.43 -26.38 -2.03
N LEU A 235 -25.59 -25.36 -1.99
CA LEU A 235 -25.87 -24.08 -2.64
C LEU A 235 -25.99 -24.25 -4.16
N ALA A 236 -25.09 -25.03 -4.78
CA ALA A 236 -25.15 -25.32 -6.21
C ALA A 236 -26.44 -26.05 -6.61
N ALA A 237 -26.92 -26.99 -5.78
CA ALA A 237 -28.16 -27.70 -6.04
C ALA A 237 -29.40 -26.79 -5.95
N GLU A 238 -29.45 -25.87 -4.98
CA GLU A 238 -30.63 -25.04 -4.71
C GLU A 238 -30.64 -23.70 -5.49
N PHE A 239 -29.46 -23.12 -5.75
CA PHE A 239 -29.30 -21.77 -6.32
C PHE A 239 -28.49 -21.72 -7.62
N SER A 240 -28.32 -22.86 -8.33
CA SER A 240 -27.48 -23.02 -9.53
C SER A 240 -27.42 -21.81 -10.47
N ARG A 241 -28.58 -21.29 -10.92
CA ARG A 241 -28.66 -20.16 -11.86
C ARG A 241 -28.06 -18.86 -11.31
N MET A 242 -28.26 -18.59 -10.02
CA MET A 242 -27.78 -17.36 -9.37
C MET A 242 -26.28 -17.43 -9.05
N LEU A 243 -25.72 -18.63 -8.96
CA LEU A 243 -24.30 -18.85 -8.65
C LEU A 243 -23.40 -18.86 -9.88
N ALA A 244 -23.94 -18.89 -11.11
CA ALA A 244 -23.17 -19.06 -12.35
C ALA A 244 -22.03 -18.04 -12.54
N HIS A 245 -22.15 -16.85 -11.95
CA HIS A 245 -21.15 -15.78 -12.03
C HIS A 245 -20.66 -15.30 -10.66
N LYS A 246 -20.99 -16.01 -9.57
CA LYS A 246 -20.59 -15.63 -8.22
C LYS A 246 -19.44 -16.52 -7.73
N PRO A 247 -18.31 -15.94 -7.27
CA PRO A 247 -17.24 -16.73 -6.69
C PRO A 247 -17.70 -17.40 -5.39
N VAL A 248 -17.54 -18.73 -5.33
CA VAL A 248 -17.83 -19.55 -4.16
C VAL A 248 -16.57 -20.30 -3.74
N HIS A 249 -16.00 -19.92 -2.60
CA HIS A 249 -14.79 -20.52 -2.04
C HIS A 249 -15.12 -21.42 -0.85
N VAL A 250 -14.37 -22.52 -0.72
CA VAL A 250 -14.47 -23.44 0.40
C VAL A 250 -13.29 -23.16 1.33
N LEU A 251 -13.56 -22.94 2.61
CA LEU A 251 -12.55 -22.62 3.62
C LEU A 251 -11.92 -23.86 4.26
N ASP A 252 -12.50 -25.05 4.04
CA ASP A 252 -12.10 -26.33 4.63
C ASP A 252 -11.99 -26.31 6.17
N ILE A 253 -12.93 -25.61 6.83
CA ILE A 253 -13.01 -25.50 8.29
C ILE A 253 -13.98 -26.57 8.82
N PRO A 254 -13.50 -27.56 9.61
CA PRO A 254 -14.33 -28.66 10.11
C PRO A 254 -15.41 -28.21 11.09
N ASP A 255 -16.45 -29.04 11.28
CA ASP A 255 -17.61 -28.73 12.13
C ASP A 255 -17.40 -29.09 13.61
N GLU A 256 -16.26 -28.69 14.18
CA GLU A 256 -15.81 -29.11 15.52
C GLU A 256 -15.73 -27.93 16.52
N TYR A 257 -15.92 -26.70 16.03
CA TYR A 257 -15.75 -25.48 16.80
C TYR A 257 -17.06 -24.92 17.33
N LYS A 258 -16.99 -24.30 18.52
CA LYS A 258 -18.08 -23.50 19.09
C LYS A 258 -18.01 -22.05 18.60
N TYR A 259 -19.09 -21.31 18.84
CA TYR A 259 -19.13 -19.87 18.53
C TYR A 259 -18.01 -19.11 19.26
N MET A 260 -17.23 -18.34 18.52
CA MET A 260 -16.09 -17.53 19.01
C MET A 260 -14.97 -18.35 19.66
N ASP A 261 -14.84 -19.61 19.27
CA ASP A 261 -13.69 -20.43 19.65
C ASP A 261 -12.37 -19.80 19.12
N PRO A 262 -11.31 -19.69 19.93
CA PRO A 262 -10.06 -19.07 19.49
C PRO A 262 -9.42 -19.72 18.26
N GLU A 263 -9.43 -21.05 18.17
CA GLU A 263 -8.83 -21.76 17.03
C GLU A 263 -9.62 -21.49 15.75
N LEU A 264 -10.96 -21.43 15.86
CA LEU A 264 -11.83 -21.03 14.76
C LEU A 264 -11.55 -19.60 14.27
N ILE A 265 -11.28 -18.68 15.20
CA ILE A 265 -10.97 -17.28 14.85
C ILE A 265 -9.67 -17.22 14.05
N GLU A 266 -8.63 -17.93 14.48
CA GLU A 266 -7.34 -17.97 13.77
C GLU A 266 -7.48 -18.58 12.36
N GLU A 267 -8.20 -19.70 12.24
CA GLU A 267 -8.49 -20.35 10.95
C GLU A 267 -9.25 -19.42 10.01
N LEU A 268 -10.29 -18.76 10.52
CA LEU A 268 -11.07 -17.81 9.74
C LEU A 268 -10.22 -16.62 9.29
N GLN A 269 -9.47 -15.99 10.21
CA GLN A 269 -8.65 -14.82 9.89
C GLN A 269 -7.63 -15.14 8.79
N ARG A 270 -6.96 -16.29 8.90
CA ARG A 270 -5.97 -16.74 7.92
C ARG A 270 -6.60 -16.98 6.55
N SER A 271 -7.65 -17.79 6.48
CA SER A 271 -8.25 -18.22 5.21
C SER A 271 -8.99 -17.07 4.52
N VAL A 272 -9.77 -16.28 5.27
CA VAL A 272 -10.54 -15.17 4.71
C VAL A 272 -9.62 -14.02 4.30
N GLY A 273 -8.60 -13.69 5.09
CA GLY A 273 -7.62 -12.66 4.75
C GLY A 273 -6.90 -12.99 3.45
N SER A 274 -6.48 -14.25 3.28
CA SER A 274 -5.85 -14.71 2.04
C SER A 274 -6.78 -14.66 0.82
N ILE A 275 -8.02 -15.12 0.94
CA ILE A 275 -8.97 -15.16 -0.20
C ILE A 275 -9.43 -13.77 -0.62
N LEU A 276 -9.66 -12.89 0.35
CA LEU A 276 -10.13 -11.53 0.07
C LEU A 276 -8.98 -10.55 -0.20
N GLU A 277 -7.73 -10.95 0.04
CA GLU A 277 -6.53 -10.11 0.01
C GLU A 277 -6.68 -8.89 0.94
N ILE A 278 -7.10 -9.15 2.18
CA ILE A 278 -7.27 -8.14 3.23
C ILE A 278 -6.45 -8.55 4.45
N ASP A 279 -5.61 -7.63 4.94
CA ASP A 279 -4.72 -7.82 6.09
C ASP A 279 -5.43 -7.61 7.43
#